data_AF-A0A0F9E1C3-F1
#
_entry.id   AF-A0A0F9E1C3-F1
#
_cell.length_a   1.000
_cell.length_b   1.000
_cell.length_c   1.000
_cell.angle_alpha   90.00
_cell.angle_beta   90.00
_cell.angle_gamma   90.00
#
_symmetry.space_group_name_H-M   'P 1'
#
loop_
_entity.id
_entity.type
_entity.pdbx_description
1 polymer ?
#
loop_
_entity_poly.entity_id
_entity_poly.type
_entity_poly.pdbx_seq_one_letter_code
_entity_poly.pdbx_strand_id
1 'polypeptide(L)'
;AFGSKDALFELAMDKYASDGSKRLEELAQEHGPISALQRFPEMAIKSDTAPAKACMLSKTLLELHAHNHPLASKANIHLLKMEAQFAELFRQAQTAGDIDSGHNPDVLARRYQSDLLGLRVSAERSGVDAQAIAQEIADSLIRL
;
A
#
# COMPACT_ATOMS: atom_id res chain seq x y z
N ALA A 1 -23.53 12.66 16.12
CA ALA A 1 -22.22 13.25 16.46
C ALA A 1 -21.23 12.11 16.71
N PHE A 2 -19.99 12.19 16.23
CA PHE A 2 -19.02 11.09 16.24
C PHE A 2 -18.37 10.76 17.60
N GLY A 3 -18.91 11.29 18.71
CA GLY A 3 -18.38 11.07 20.06
C GLY A 3 -17.14 11.90 20.38
N SER A 4 -16.06 11.78 19.60
CA SER A 4 -14.80 12.52 19.79
C SER A 4 -14.04 12.72 18.48
N LYS A 5 -12.98 13.56 18.51
CA LYS A 5 -12.05 13.74 17.38
C LYS A 5 -11.35 12.42 17.03
N ASP A 6 -10.92 11.66 18.03
CA ASP A 6 -10.22 10.40 17.83
C ASP A 6 -11.13 9.35 17.20
N ALA A 7 -12.39 9.27 17.64
CA ALA A 7 -13.38 8.37 17.05
C ALA A 7 -13.68 8.73 15.60
N LEU A 8 -13.80 10.01 15.27
CA LEU A 8 -13.94 10.45 13.88
C LEU A 8 -12.70 10.12 13.04
N PHE A 9 -11.50 10.35 13.57
CA PHE A 9 -10.26 10.07 12.85
C PHE A 9 -10.05 8.57 12.63
N GLU A 10 -10.42 7.75 13.59
CA GLU A 10 -10.41 6.29 13.46
C GLU A 10 -11.33 5.82 12.33
N LEU A 11 -12.58 6.31 12.28
CA LEU A 11 -13.50 5.99 11.19
C LEU A 11 -12.94 6.41 9.82
N ALA A 12 -12.26 7.55 9.75
CA ALA A 12 -11.60 8.00 8.53
C ALA A 12 -10.43 7.06 8.13
N MET A 13 -9.64 6.59 9.09
CA MET A 13 -8.57 5.59 8.82
C MET A 13 -9.14 4.26 8.35
N ASP A 14 -10.20 3.77 8.99
CA ASP A 14 -10.84 2.50 8.61
C ASP A 14 -11.38 2.59 7.18
N LYS A 15 -12.05 3.70 6.84
CA LYS A 15 -12.52 3.97 5.49
C LYS A 15 -11.37 4.05 4.50
N TYR A 16 -10.31 4.78 4.84
CA TYR A 16 -9.11 4.91 4.01
C TYR A 16 -8.46 3.55 3.72
N ALA A 17 -8.31 2.71 4.74
CA ALA A 17 -7.73 1.38 4.62
C ALA A 17 -8.61 0.48 3.74
N SER A 18 -9.93 0.45 4.01
CA SER A 18 -10.88 -0.33 3.23
C SER A 18 -10.92 0.10 1.76
N ASP A 19 -10.86 1.39 1.46
CA ASP A 19 -10.84 1.89 0.08
C ASP A 19 -9.53 1.54 -0.63
N GLY A 20 -8.40 1.51 0.08
CA GLY A 20 -7.14 0.98 -0.44
C GLY A 20 -7.23 -0.49 -0.82
N SER A 21 -7.72 -1.33 0.11
CA SER A 21 -7.87 -2.77 -0.08
C SER A 21 -8.81 -3.09 -1.24
N LYS A 22 -9.97 -2.42 -1.31
CA LYS A 22 -10.94 -2.63 -2.38
C LYS A 22 -10.37 -2.30 -3.76
N ARG A 23 -9.61 -1.21 -3.89
CA ARG A 23 -8.96 -0.84 -5.17
C ARG A 23 -7.94 -1.88 -5.61
N LEU A 24 -7.17 -2.45 -4.68
CA LEU A 24 -6.23 -3.53 -4.99
C LEU A 24 -6.97 -4.79 -5.46
N GLU A 25 -8.05 -5.16 -4.78
CA GLU A 25 -8.90 -6.29 -5.15
C GLU A 25 -9.55 -6.10 -6.53
N GLU A 26 -10.06 -4.90 -6.82
CA GLU A 26 -10.63 -4.54 -8.13
C GLU A 26 -9.59 -4.67 -9.26
N LEU A 27 -8.37 -4.15 -9.05
CA LEU A 27 -7.27 -4.32 -10.00
C LEU A 27 -6.92 -5.80 -10.24
N ALA A 28 -6.90 -6.62 -9.18
CA ALA A 28 -6.60 -8.04 -9.28
C ALA A 28 -7.69 -8.81 -10.02
N GLN A 29 -8.96 -8.47 -9.80
CA GLN A 29 -10.09 -9.04 -10.52
C GLN A 29 -10.08 -8.67 -12.00
N GLU A 30 -9.74 -7.43 -12.33
CA GLU A 30 -9.76 -6.94 -13.72
C GLU A 30 -8.56 -7.41 -14.55
N HIS A 31 -7.37 -7.47 -13.95
CA HIS A 31 -6.12 -7.66 -14.69
C HIS A 31 -5.31 -8.89 -14.28
N GLY A 32 -5.69 -9.58 -13.20
CA GLY A 32 -4.92 -10.67 -12.61
C GLY A 32 -3.89 -10.20 -11.57
N PRO A 33 -3.31 -11.14 -10.80
CA PRO A 33 -2.55 -10.85 -9.59
C PRO A 33 -1.27 -10.05 -9.85
N ILE A 34 -0.43 -10.49 -10.79
CA ILE A 34 0.84 -9.81 -11.09
C ILE A 34 0.60 -8.42 -11.70
N SER A 35 -0.36 -8.33 -12.61
CA SER A 35 -0.73 -7.10 -13.29
C SER A 35 -1.31 -6.06 -12.33
N ALA A 36 -2.02 -6.48 -11.28
CA ALA A 36 -2.51 -5.60 -10.23
C ALA A 36 -1.36 -5.03 -9.39
N LEU A 37 -0.41 -5.89 -8.99
CA LEU A 37 0.79 -5.46 -8.28
C LEU A 37 1.65 -4.50 -9.13
N GLN A 38 1.69 -4.66 -10.45
CA GLN A 38 2.39 -3.73 -11.34
C GLN A 38 1.68 -2.37 -11.48
N ARG A 39 0.34 -2.34 -11.42
CA ARG A 39 -0.45 -1.10 -11.63
C ARG A 39 -0.67 -0.30 -10.35
N PHE A 40 -0.65 -0.96 -9.21
CA PHE A 40 -0.94 -0.33 -7.92
C PHE A 40 0.00 0.83 -7.53
N PRO A 41 1.32 0.81 -7.81
CA PRO A 41 2.24 1.91 -7.47
C PRO A 41 1.85 3.23 -8.15
N GLU A 42 1.56 3.21 -9.45
CA GLU A 42 1.11 4.40 -10.18
C GLU A 42 -0.23 4.89 -9.62
N MET A 43 -1.19 3.98 -9.44
CA MET A 43 -2.49 4.33 -8.86
C MET A 43 -2.36 4.96 -7.46
N ALA A 44 -1.40 4.51 -6.65
CA ALA A 44 -1.18 5.01 -5.30
C ALA A 44 -0.70 6.47 -5.25
N ILE A 45 -0.17 7.02 -6.35
CA ILE A 45 0.33 8.39 -6.45
C ILE A 45 -0.47 9.30 -7.41
N LYS A 46 -1.37 8.75 -8.22
CA LYS A 46 -2.08 9.44 -9.33
C LYS A 46 -3.32 10.24 -8.92
N SER A 47 -3.59 10.44 -7.63
CA SER A 47 -4.79 11.19 -7.23
C SER A 47 -4.56 12.69 -7.31
N ASP A 48 -4.98 13.30 -8.43
CA ASP A 48 -4.95 14.76 -8.63
C ASP A 48 -5.88 15.52 -7.66
N THR A 49 -6.86 14.83 -7.08
CA THR A 49 -7.84 15.40 -6.14
C THR A 49 -7.54 15.09 -4.68
N ALA A 50 -6.62 14.16 -4.39
CA ALA A 50 -6.22 13.88 -3.01
C ALA A 50 -5.25 14.97 -2.54
N PRO A 51 -5.50 15.60 -1.37
CA PRO A 51 -4.65 16.67 -0.86
C PRO A 51 -3.26 16.19 -0.41
N ALA A 52 -3.04 14.88 -0.31
CA ALA A 52 -1.75 14.29 0.02
C ALA A 52 -1.57 12.95 -0.71
N LYS A 53 -0.35 12.69 -1.17
CA LYS A 53 0.09 11.43 -1.76
C LYS A 53 0.62 10.47 -0.70
N ALA A 54 1.11 10.99 0.42
CA ALA A 54 1.58 10.20 1.56
C ALA A 54 0.48 9.31 2.17
N CYS A 55 0.90 8.15 2.68
CA CYS A 55 0.01 7.20 3.33
C CYS A 55 -0.51 7.73 4.67
N MET A 56 -1.83 7.89 4.80
CA MET A 56 -2.47 8.29 6.06
C MET A 56 -2.09 7.37 7.22
N LEU A 57 -2.06 6.05 6.98
CA LEU A 57 -1.73 5.06 8.00
C LEU A 57 -0.27 5.19 8.46
N SER A 58 0.66 5.31 7.51
CA SER A 58 2.08 5.50 7.83
C SER A 58 2.33 6.80 8.59
N LYS A 59 1.68 7.91 8.19
CA LYS A 59 1.78 9.18 8.90
C LYS A 59 1.24 9.06 10.33
N THR A 60 0.06 8.48 10.49
CA THR A 60 -0.55 8.28 11.81
C THR A 60 0.36 7.43 12.71
N LEU A 61 0.92 6.35 12.19
CA LEU A 61 1.86 5.51 12.92
C LEU A 61 3.07 6.32 13.37
N LEU A 62 3.75 7.00 12.45
CA LEU A 62 4.97 7.76 12.75
C LEU A 62 4.74 8.91 13.74
N GLU A 63 3.65 9.67 13.57
CA GLU A 63 3.35 10.82 14.42
C GLU A 63 2.91 10.38 15.82
N LEU A 64 2.06 9.35 15.93
CA LEU A 64 1.39 9.04 17.20
C LEU A 64 2.05 7.91 18.00
N HIS A 65 2.95 7.12 17.39
CA HIS A 65 3.65 6.05 18.09
C HIS A 65 4.50 6.57 19.25
N ALA A 66 5.22 7.68 19.04
CA ALA A 66 6.03 8.33 20.08
C ALA A 66 5.22 8.79 21.30
N HIS A 67 3.90 8.92 21.15
CA HIS A 67 2.97 9.33 22.20
C HIS A 67 2.17 8.17 22.80
N ASN A 68 2.49 6.91 22.44
CA ASN A 68 1.74 5.71 22.84
C ASN A 68 0.23 5.81 22.55
N HIS A 69 -0.15 6.51 21.48
CA HIS A 69 -1.55 6.73 21.16
C HIS A 69 -2.19 5.45 20.57
N PRO A 70 -3.41 5.05 20.97
CA PRO A 70 -4.06 3.85 20.46
C PRO A 70 -4.24 3.80 18.93
N LEU A 71 -4.40 4.97 18.30
CA LEU A 71 -4.54 5.08 16.85
C LEU A 71 -3.29 4.63 16.08
N ALA A 72 -2.10 4.71 16.69
CA ALA A 72 -0.86 4.20 16.08
C ALA A 72 -0.95 2.67 15.89
N SER A 73 -1.41 1.95 16.91
CA SER A 73 -1.61 0.50 16.84
C SER A 73 -2.67 0.12 15.80
N LYS A 74 -3.76 0.90 15.70
CA LYS A 74 -4.80 0.68 14.67
C LYS A 74 -4.28 0.91 13.26
N ALA A 75 -3.51 1.97 13.04
CA ALA A 75 -2.85 2.22 11.76
C ALA A 75 -1.89 1.07 11.38
N ASN A 76 -1.12 0.56 12.34
CA ASN A 76 -0.24 -0.58 12.13
C ASN A 76 -1.00 -1.86 11.74
N ILE A 77 -2.14 -2.14 12.38
CA ILE A 77 -2.99 -3.28 12.01
C ILE A 77 -3.45 -3.18 10.56
N HIS A 78 -3.85 -1.99 10.09
CA HIS A 78 -4.24 -1.80 8.69
C HIS A 78 -3.07 -1.98 7.71
N LEU A 79 -1.87 -1.52 8.07
CA LEU A 79 -0.65 -1.75 7.29
C LEU A 79 -0.31 -3.25 7.19
N LEU A 80 -0.46 -4.01 8.28
CA LEU A 80 -0.25 -5.47 8.27
C LEU A 80 -1.29 -6.20 7.43
N LYS A 81 -2.55 -5.75 7.45
CA LYS A 81 -3.60 -6.32 6.60
C LYS A 81 -3.31 -6.11 5.11
N MET A 82 -2.88 -4.90 4.73
CA MET A 82 -2.48 -4.61 3.36
C MET A 82 -1.28 -5.46 2.91
N GLU A 83 -0.27 -5.63 3.78
CA GLU A 83 0.87 -6.50 3.51
C GLU A 83 0.43 -7.95 3.23
N ALA A 84 -0.49 -8.48 4.05
CA ALA A 84 -1.03 -9.81 3.86
C ALA A 84 -1.79 -9.96 2.53
N GLN A 85 -2.48 -8.89 2.07
CA GLN A 85 -3.12 -8.89 0.75
C GLN A 85 -2.09 -8.91 -0.38
N PHE A 86 -0.97 -8.19 -0.25
CA PHE A 86 0.12 -8.32 -1.22
C PHE A 86 0.70 -9.74 -1.25
N ALA A 87 0.92 -10.35 -0.07
CA ALA A 87 1.43 -11.73 0.01
C ALA A 87 0.48 -12.74 -0.66
N GLU A 88 -0.83 -12.53 -0.54
CA GLU A 88 -1.84 -13.31 -1.24
C GLU A 88 -1.73 -13.17 -2.76
N LEU A 89 -1.61 -11.95 -3.28
CA LEU A 89 -1.43 -11.73 -4.72
C LEU A 89 -0.13 -12.32 -5.24
N PHE A 90 0.96 -12.25 -4.48
CA PHE A 90 2.21 -12.92 -4.85
C PHE A 90 2.06 -14.46 -4.89
N ARG A 91 1.31 -15.06 -3.95
CA ARG A 91 0.99 -16.50 -3.98
C ARG A 91 0.15 -16.87 -5.20
N GLN A 92 -0.82 -16.04 -5.56
CA GLN A 92 -1.66 -16.24 -6.75
C GLN A 92 -0.86 -16.11 -8.04
N ALA A 93 0.01 -15.10 -8.15
CA ALA A 93 0.91 -14.92 -9.29
C ALA A 93 1.87 -16.12 -9.46
N GLN A 94 2.45 -16.61 -8.36
CA GLN A 94 3.27 -17.81 -8.37
C GLN A 94 2.48 -19.05 -8.83
N THR A 95 1.24 -19.21 -8.35
CA THR A 95 0.36 -20.31 -8.78
C THR A 95 -0.02 -20.22 -10.27
N ALA A 96 -0.16 -19.00 -10.79
CA ALA A 96 -0.42 -18.75 -12.21
C ALA A 96 0.82 -18.94 -13.10
N GLY A 97 2.01 -19.10 -12.51
CA GLY A 97 3.28 -19.23 -13.23
C GLY A 97 3.91 -17.89 -13.63
N ASP A 98 3.41 -16.77 -13.11
CA ASP A 98 3.95 -15.43 -13.36
C ASP A 98 5.23 -15.15 -12.54
N ILE A 99 5.46 -15.92 -11.47
CA ILE A 99 6.59 -15.79 -10.54
C ILE A 99 7.18 -17.18 -10.26
N ASP A 100 8.50 -17.29 -10.18
CA ASP A 100 9.18 -18.54 -9.88
C ASP A 100 8.87 -19.07 -8.46
N SER A 101 8.78 -20.41 -8.34
CA SER A 101 8.46 -21.10 -7.08
C SER A 101 9.51 -20.92 -5.97
N GLY A 102 10.74 -20.49 -6.31
CA GLY A 102 11.82 -20.22 -5.37
C GLY A 102 11.67 -18.91 -4.60
N HIS A 103 10.76 -18.02 -5.01
CA HIS A 103 10.49 -16.79 -4.29
C HIS A 103 9.52 -17.02 -3.13
N ASN A 104 9.82 -16.41 -1.97
CA ASN A 104 8.93 -16.42 -0.82
C ASN A 104 7.93 -15.23 -0.91
N PRO A 105 6.62 -15.49 -1.03
CA PRO A 105 5.60 -14.44 -1.20
C PRO A 105 5.52 -13.44 -0.04
N ASP A 106 5.77 -13.87 1.21
CA ASP A 106 5.75 -12.99 2.37
C ASP A 106 6.96 -12.04 2.36
N VAL A 107 8.11 -12.52 1.87
CA VAL A 107 9.31 -11.68 1.68
C VAL A 107 9.05 -10.64 0.59
N LEU A 108 8.44 -11.05 -0.52
CA LEU A 108 8.07 -10.16 -1.61
C LEU A 108 7.08 -9.08 -1.13
N ALA A 109 6.06 -9.48 -0.37
CA ALA A 109 5.06 -8.57 0.19
C ALA A 109 5.67 -7.50 1.11
N ARG A 110 6.56 -7.88 2.03
CA ARG A 110 7.25 -6.94 2.93
C ARG A 110 8.06 -5.92 2.15
N ARG A 111 8.84 -6.38 1.16
CA ARG A 111 9.65 -5.50 0.31
C ARG A 111 8.77 -4.57 -0.50
N TYR A 112 7.74 -5.11 -1.15
CA TYR A 112 6.82 -4.35 -1.98
C TYR A 112 6.06 -3.28 -1.18
N GLN A 113 5.59 -3.59 0.03
CA GLN A 113 4.98 -2.60 0.91
C GLN A 113 5.98 -1.51 1.33
N SER A 114 7.23 -1.88 1.65
CA SER A 114 8.28 -0.90 1.95
C SER A 114 8.53 0.04 0.77
N ASP A 115 8.65 -0.50 -0.43
CA ASP A 115 8.87 0.27 -1.66
C ASP A 115 7.68 1.20 -1.95
N LEU A 116 6.44 0.73 -1.78
CA LEU A 116 5.23 1.55 -1.92
C LEU A 116 5.17 2.70 -0.90
N LEU A 117 5.50 2.44 0.36
CA LEU A 117 5.52 3.50 1.37
C LEU A 117 6.62 4.54 1.05
N GLY A 118 7.80 4.07 0.63
CA GLY A 118 8.90 4.92 0.18
C GLY A 118 8.54 5.75 -1.06
N LEU A 119 7.87 5.15 -2.04
CA LEU A 119 7.32 5.82 -3.22
C LEU A 119 6.38 6.95 -2.82
N ARG A 120 5.43 6.67 -1.92
CA ARG A 120 4.41 7.67 -1.53
C ARG A 120 4.99 8.83 -0.74
N VAL A 121 6.02 8.61 0.06
CA VAL A 121 6.81 9.69 0.68
C VAL A 121 7.60 10.45 -0.39
N SER A 122 8.20 9.74 -1.35
CA SER A 122 8.95 10.35 -2.46
C SER A 122 8.07 11.25 -3.33
N ALA A 123 6.81 10.88 -3.52
CA ALA A 123 5.83 11.65 -4.28
C ALA A 123 5.45 13.01 -3.65
N GLU A 124 5.72 13.21 -2.36
CA GLU A 124 5.57 14.49 -1.66
C GLU A 124 6.79 15.42 -1.83
N ARG A 125 7.93 14.87 -2.28
CA ARG A 125 9.19 15.61 -2.37
C ARG A 125 9.27 16.36 -3.70
N SER A 126 9.56 17.66 -3.64
CA SER A 126 9.84 18.44 -4.85
C SER A 126 11.12 17.96 -5.53
N GLY A 127 11.09 17.85 -6.86
CA GLY A 127 12.24 17.44 -7.67
C GLY A 127 12.52 15.93 -7.70
N VAL A 128 11.64 15.10 -7.15
CA VAL A 128 11.72 13.64 -7.26
C VAL A 128 10.76 13.15 -8.34
N ASP A 129 11.25 12.31 -9.24
CA ASP A 129 10.42 11.64 -10.24
C ASP A 129 9.74 10.40 -9.64
N ALA A 130 8.64 10.63 -8.93
CA ALA A 130 7.87 9.54 -8.33
C ALA A 130 7.21 8.64 -9.38
N GLN A 131 6.97 9.14 -10.60
CA GLN A 131 6.42 8.31 -11.67
C GLN A 131 7.45 7.30 -12.15
N ALA A 132 8.72 7.70 -12.28
CA ALA A 132 9.82 6.78 -12.56
C ALA A 132 9.95 5.71 -11.48
N ILE A 133 9.91 6.10 -10.19
CA ILE A 133 9.97 5.13 -9.07
C ILE A 133 8.80 4.13 -9.14
N ALA A 134 7.58 4.59 -9.44
CA ALA A 134 6.42 3.72 -9.59
C ALA A 134 6.61 2.70 -10.73
N GLN A 135 7.17 3.14 -11.86
CA GLN A 135 7.49 2.27 -12.99
C GLN A 135 8.60 1.26 -12.64
N GLU A 136 9.66 1.69 -11.96
CA GLU A 136 10.76 0.82 -11.52
C GLU A 136 10.28 -0.28 -10.57
N ILE A 137 9.36 0.05 -9.65
CA ILE A 137 8.72 -0.94 -8.79
C ILE A 137 7.96 -1.96 -9.64
N ALA A 138 7.14 -1.51 -10.60
CA ALA A 138 6.39 -2.39 -11.48
C ALA A 138 7.30 -3.31 -12.32
N ASP A 139 8.34 -2.75 -12.92
CA ASP A 139 9.30 -3.46 -13.77
C ASP A 139 10.13 -4.47 -12.98
N SER A 140 10.38 -4.21 -11.69
CA SER A 140 11.10 -5.14 -10.82
C SER A 140 10.37 -6.48 -10.66
N LEU A 141 9.04 -6.48 -10.79
CA LEU A 141 8.21 -7.67 -10.66
C LEU A 141 8.29 -8.59 -11.89
N ILE A 142 8.74 -8.08 -13.05
CA ILE A 142 8.92 -8.87 -14.29
C ILE A 142 10.08 -9.87 -14.15
N ARG A 143 10.97 -9.64 -13.18
CA ARG A 143 12.22 -10.42 -12.99
C ARG A 143 12.11 -11.44 -11.85
N LEU A 144 10.89 -11.69 -11.37
CA LEU A 144 10.58 -12.63 -10.29
C LEU A 144 10.10 -13.97 -10.87
#